data_AF-A0A1J3EQS7-F1
#
_entry.id   AF-A0A1J3EQS7-F1
#
_cell.length_a   1.000
_cell.length_b   1.000
_cell.length_c   1.000
_cell.angle_alpha   90.00
_cell.angle_beta   90.00
_cell.angle_gamma   90.00
#
_symmetry.space_group_name_H-M   'P 1'
#
loop_
_entity.id
_entity.type
_entity.pdbx_description
1 polymer ?
#
loop_
_entity_poly.entity_id
_entity_poly.type
_entity_poly.pdbx_seq_one_letter_code
_entity_poly.pdbx_strand_id
1 'polypeptide(L)' 'EAKEKDKVEESSLVVAPKVQYQEFTWEDIVTATSSFSEDLKIGTGAYGDVYKCNLHHTIAAVKVLHSAEINLSKQFDQE' A
#
# COMPACT_ATOMS: atom_id res chain seq x y z
N GLU A 1 11.92 37.68 9.76
CA GLU A 1 10.45 37.53 9.65
C GLU A 1 9.98 38.25 8.40
N ALA A 2 9.33 37.53 7.49
CA ALA A 2 8.53 38.12 6.43
C ALA A 2 7.34 37.17 6.20
N LYS A 3 6.17 37.60 6.68
CA LYS A 3 4.87 37.01 6.38
C LYS A 3 4.41 37.66 5.08
N GLU A 4 4.13 36.87 4.07
CA GLU A 4 3.28 37.31 2.97
C GLU A 4 2.10 36.35 2.87
N LYS A 5 0.92 36.92 3.06
CA LYS A 5 -0.36 36.31 2.78
C LYS A 5 -0.73 36.80 1.40
N ASP A 6 -1.04 35.90 0.48
CA ASP A 6 -2.03 36.22 -0.55
C ASP A 6 -3.02 35.07 -0.69
N LYS A 7 -4.29 35.46 -0.74
CA LYS A 7 -5.47 34.63 -0.72
C LYS A 7 -6.03 34.69 -2.14
N VAL A 8 -6.07 33.55 -2.83
CA VAL A 8 -6.95 33.37 -3.98
C VAL A 8 -7.72 32.06 -3.82
N GLU A 9 -8.97 32.21 -3.38
CA GLU A 9 -10.04 31.26 -3.66
C GLU A 9 -10.46 31.46 -5.12
N GLU A 10 -10.29 30.46 -5.99
CA GLU A 10 -11.29 30.20 -7.04
C GLU A 10 -11.13 28.78 -7.63
N SER A 11 -12.07 27.93 -7.23
CA SER A 11 -12.83 26.99 -8.06
C SER A 11 -12.11 26.33 -9.26
N SER A 12 -11.68 25.09 -9.08
CA SER A 12 -11.71 24.12 -10.16
C SER A 12 -12.23 22.78 -9.64
N LEU A 13 -13.34 22.35 -10.23
CA LEU A 13 -14.04 21.11 -9.94
C LEU A 13 -13.16 19.92 -10.36
N VAL A 14 -12.22 19.56 -9.51
CA VAL A 14 -11.55 18.26 -9.54
C VAL A 14 -11.72 17.66 -8.16
N VAL A 15 -12.82 16.91 -7.98
CA VAL A 15 -12.89 15.94 -6.89
C VAL A 15 -11.76 14.95 -7.19
N ALA A 16 -10.61 15.13 -6.57
CA ALA A 16 -9.56 14.12 -6.57
C ALA A 16 -10.23 12.80 -6.17
N PRO A 17 -9.97 11.68 -6.87
CA PRO A 17 -10.54 10.41 -6.47
C PRO A 17 -10.13 10.18 -5.01
N LYS A 18 -11.10 10.17 -4.10
CA LYS A 18 -10.87 9.71 -2.74
C LYS A 18 -10.53 8.23 -2.88
N VAL A 19 -9.24 7.90 -2.84
CA VAL A 19 -8.77 6.52 -2.77
C VAL A 19 -9.40 5.91 -1.52
N GLN A 20 -10.30 4.96 -1.71
CA GLN A 20 -10.90 4.20 -0.61
C GLN A 20 -10.02 2.98 -0.41
N TYR A 21 -9.41 2.86 0.76
CA TYR A 21 -8.66 1.67 1.14
C TYR A 21 -9.61 0.66 1.77
N GLN A 22 -9.41 -0.62 1.45
CA GLN A 22 -10.12 -1.71 2.11
C GLN A 22 -9.22 -2.30 3.19
N GLU A 23 -9.74 -2.37 4.42
CA GLU A 23 -9.06 -3.04 5.52
C GLU A 23 -9.28 -4.55 5.41
N PHE A 24 -8.21 -5.32 5.63
CA PHE A 24 -8.23 -6.78 5.67
C PHE A 24 -7.70 -7.24 7.02
N THR A 25 -8.26 -8.33 7.55
CA THR A 25 -7.73 -8.92 8.78
C THR A 25 -6.42 -9.64 8.46
N TRP A 26 -5.57 -9.77 9.48
CA TRP A 26 -4.35 -10.56 9.34
C TRP A 26 -4.66 -12.02 8.95
N GLU A 27 -5.72 -12.59 9.53
CA GLU A 27 -6.16 -13.96 9.26
C GLU A 27 -6.58 -14.15 7.79
N ASP A 28 -7.26 -13.16 7.20
CA ASP A 28 -7.61 -13.17 5.77
C ASP A 28 -6.37 -13.19 4.89
N ILE A 29 -5.37 -12.36 5.22
CA ILE A 29 -4.10 -12.28 4.46
C ILE A 29 -3.34 -13.59 4.56
N VAL A 30 -3.21 -14.15 5.77
CA VAL A 30 -2.53 -15.44 6.01
C VAL A 30 -3.23 -16.55 5.24
N THR A 31 -4.56 -16.60 5.27
CA THR A 31 -5.34 -17.62 4.57
C THR A 31 -5.19 -17.47 3.06
N ALA A 32 -5.31 -16.25 2.53
CA ALA A 32 -5.23 -15.97 1.10
C ALA A 32 -3.84 -16.21 0.50
N THR A 33 -2.78 -16.11 1.31
CA THR A 33 -1.39 -16.39 0.94
C THR A 33 -0.94 -17.81 1.32
N SER A 34 -1.84 -18.69 1.76
CA SER A 34 -1.53 -20.05 2.23
C SER A 34 -0.38 -20.05 3.24
N SER A 35 -0.48 -19.18 4.25
CA SER A 35 0.56 -18.93 5.26
C SER A 35 1.90 -18.50 4.68
N PHE A 36 1.87 -17.61 3.69
CA PHE A 36 3.04 -17.13 2.95
C PHE A 36 3.84 -18.28 2.31
N SER A 37 3.15 -19.22 1.67
CA SER A 37 3.80 -20.32 0.95
C SER A 37 4.71 -19.78 -0.16
N GLU A 38 5.91 -20.35 -0.28
CA GLU A 38 6.85 -20.05 -1.36
C GLU A 38 6.25 -20.36 -2.75
N ASP A 39 5.26 -21.27 -2.84
CA ASP A 39 4.53 -21.56 -4.09
C ASP A 39 3.75 -20.35 -4.62
N LEU A 40 3.36 -19.44 -3.72
CA LEU A 40 2.62 -18.22 -4.04
C LEU A 40 3.52 -16.98 -4.11
N LYS A 41 4.81 -17.13 -3.81
CA LYS A 41 5.78 -16.04 -3.90
C LYS A 41 6.03 -15.69 -5.36
N ILE A 42 5.79 -14.43 -5.69
CA ILE A 42 5.97 -13.92 -7.06
C ILE A 42 7.19 -13.00 -7.17
N GLY A 43 7.79 -12.61 -6.06
CA GLY A 43 9.05 -11.89 -6.07
C GLY A 43 9.55 -11.53 -4.67
N THR A 44 10.83 -11.16 -4.63
CA THR A 44 11.48 -10.54 -3.48
C THR A 44 12.00 -9.19 -3.95
N GLY A 45 11.53 -8.11 -3.34
CA GLY A 45 12.07 -6.78 -3.52
C GLY A 45 13.08 -6.45 -2.42
N ALA A 46 13.69 -5.26 -2.49
CA ALA A 46 14.52 -4.74 -1.41
C ALA A 46 13.75 -4.83 -0.08
N TYR A 47 12.61 -4.15 0.00
CA TYR A 47 11.82 -4.01 1.23
C TYR A 47 11.06 -5.25 1.72
N GLY A 48 11.15 -6.38 1.01
CA GLY A 48 10.47 -7.61 1.42
C GLY A 48 9.85 -8.41 0.28
N ASP A 49 9.05 -9.40 0.66
CA ASP A 49 8.53 -10.42 -0.23
C ASP A 49 7.12 -10.09 -0.74
N VAL A 50 6.84 -10.48 -1.98
CA VAL A 50 5.55 -10.27 -2.63
C VAL A 50 4.93 -11.61 -2.97
N TYR A 51 3.70 -11.83 -2.49
CA TYR A 51 2.93 -13.06 -2.68
C TYR A 51 1.68 -12.78 -3.49
N LYS A 52 1.36 -13.67 -4.43
CA LYS A 52 0.07 -13.68 -5.11
C LYS A 52 -0.97 -14.32 -4.20
N CYS A 53 -2.15 -13.71 -4.12
CA CYS A 53 -3.25 -14.24 -3.34
C CYS A 53 -4.60 -13.95 -3.99
N ASN A 54 -5.65 -14.56 -3.44
CA ASN A 54 -7.03 -14.25 -3.78
C ASN A 54 -7.75 -13.71 -2.53
N LEU A 55 -8.00 -12.40 -2.50
CA LEU A 55 -8.72 -11.72 -1.42
C LEU A 55 -10.15 -11.44 -1.89
N HIS A 56 -11.14 -12.09 -1.28
CA HIS A 56 -12.56 -11.92 -1.63
C HIS A 56 -12.86 -11.98 -3.14
N HIS A 57 -12.36 -13.02 -3.82
CA HIS A 57 -12.48 -13.22 -5.28
C HIS A 57 -11.69 -12.23 -6.15
N THR A 58 -10.83 -11.42 -5.54
CA THR A 58 -9.93 -10.50 -6.24
C THR A 58 -8.50 -11.04 -6.19
N ILE A 59 -7.90 -11.25 -7.36
CA ILE A 59 -6.47 -11.59 -7.44
C ILE A 59 -5.66 -10.35 -7.09
N ALA A 60 -4.81 -10.48 -6.07
CA ALA A 60 -4.01 -9.39 -5.54
C ALA A 60 -2.58 -9.84 -5.26
N ALA A 61 -1.71 -8.85 -4.99
CA ALA A 61 -0.36 -9.06 -4.49
C ALA A 61 -0.25 -8.50 -3.08
N VAL A 62 0.23 -9.32 -2.14
CA VAL A 62 0.52 -8.93 -0.76
C VAL A 62 2.02 -8.74 -0.62
N LYS A 63 2.44 -7.52 -0.26
CA LYS A 63 3.84 -7.21 0.03
C LYS A 63 4.07 -7.25 1.54
N VAL A 64 4.93 -8.16 1.99
CA VAL A 64 5.33 -8.34 3.38
C VAL A 64 6.65 -7.62 3.59
N LEU A 65 6.67 -6.61 4.46
CA LEU A 65 7.87 -5.80 4.69
C LEU A 65 8.82 -6.47 5.70
N HIS A 66 10.11 -6.52 5.38
CA HIS A 66 11.13 -7.02 6.30
C HIS A 66 11.57 -5.90 7.26
N SER A 67 11.56 -6.20 8.57
CA SER A 67 11.86 -5.25 9.65
C SER A 67 13.30 -4.69 9.62
N ALA A 68 14.18 -5.16 8.74
CA ALA A 68 15.54 -4.63 8.62
C ALA A 68 15.62 -3.30 7.83
N GLU A 69 14.60 -2.93 7.05
CA GLU A 69 14.63 -1.77 6.15
C GLU A 69 13.65 -0.65 6.55
N ILE A 70 13.40 -0.51 7.85
CA ILE A 70 12.49 0.50 8.44
C ILE A 70 12.88 1.94 8.06
N ASN A 71 14.10 2.19 7.57
CA ASN A 71 14.51 3.53 7.10
C ASN A 71 13.87 3.96 5.77
N LEU A 72 13.21 3.07 5.01
CA LEU A 72 12.59 3.38 3.71
C LEU A 72 11.06 3.28 3.67
N SER A 73 10.40 3.24 4.84
CA SER A 73 8.94 3.20 4.96
C SER A 73 8.19 4.39 4.31
N LYS A 74 8.89 5.45 3.92
CA LYS A 74 8.32 6.62 3.23
C LYS A 74 7.98 6.41 1.74
N GLN A 75 8.44 5.32 1.11
CA GLN A 75 8.19 5.10 -0.33
C GLN A 75 6.86 4.42 -0.64
N PHE A 76 6.17 3.84 0.35
CA PHE A 76 4.86 3.21 0.12
C PHE A 76 3.72 4.22 0.01
N ASP A 77 3.84 5.41 0.62
CA ASP A 77 2.81 6.46 0.56
C ASP A 77 2.81 7.25 -0.77
N GLN A 78 3.71 6.94 -1.71
CA GLN A 78 3.93 7.76 -2.92
C GLN A 78 3.48 7.09 -4.23
N GLU A 79 3.05 5.83 -4.22
CA GLU A 79 2.53 5.14 -5.42
C GLU A 79 1.03 4.85 -5.34
#